data_AF-A0A7C3YSM2-F1
#
_entry.id   AF-A0A7C3YSM2-F1
#
_cell.length_a   1.000
_cell.length_b   1.000
_cell.length_c   1.000
_cell.angle_alpha   90.00
_cell.angle_beta   90.00
_cell.angle_gamma   90.00
#
_symmetry.space_group_name_H-M   'P 1'
#
loop_
_entity.id
_entity.type
_entity.pdbx_description
1 polymer ?
#
loop_
_entity_poly.entity_id
_entity_poly.type
_entity_poly.pdbx_seq_one_letter_code
_entity_poly.pdbx_strand_id
1 'polypeptide(L)'
;DLFLPLLGGRQLPNTAVAVAVVELLARRGFPATEGDIREGLARTVWPARLELVPGAPDLLLDIAHNHAGALSLKKALADYFPGRRPVLLIGMLDDKEWDKVIDELAPAAQAVVVTRPVSHRAARWDRLADHARRFGPCEAVEDIGGALERARALAGPSGLVVVTGSLYMVAQARALVLDRLRPDRGN
;
A
#
# COMPACT_ATOMS: atom_id res chain seq x y z
N ASP A 1 -5.55 20.51 -18.87
CA ASP A 1 -4.64 19.49 -18.28
C ASP A 1 -5.34 18.17 -18.01
N LEU A 2 -4.61 17.05 -18.01
CA LEU A 2 -5.12 15.72 -17.62
C LEU A 2 -5.06 15.61 -16.09
N PHE A 3 -6.14 15.12 -15.46
CA PHE A 3 -6.21 14.88 -14.02
C PHE A 3 -6.23 13.38 -13.73
N LEU A 4 -5.43 12.95 -12.74
CA LEU A 4 -5.35 11.56 -12.29
C LEU A 4 -5.31 11.53 -10.75
N PRO A 5 -6.32 10.96 -10.07
CA PRO A 5 -6.39 10.95 -8.61
C PRO A 5 -5.58 9.79 -7.99
N LEU A 6 -4.41 9.45 -8.55
CA LEU A 6 -3.53 8.40 -8.04
C LEU A 6 -2.20 8.99 -7.55
N LEU A 7 -1.79 8.62 -6.34
CA LEU A 7 -0.50 9.02 -5.80
C LEU A 7 0.64 8.20 -6.41
N GLY A 8 1.85 8.79 -6.40
CA GLY A 8 3.09 8.12 -6.77
C GLY A 8 3.52 8.34 -8.21
N GLY A 9 4.80 8.69 -8.39
CA GLY A 9 5.37 8.99 -9.70
C GLY A 9 5.29 7.85 -10.73
N ARG A 10 5.15 6.59 -10.29
CA ARG A 10 4.95 5.43 -11.18
C ARG A 10 3.60 5.45 -11.92
N GLN A 11 2.61 6.19 -11.43
CA GLN A 11 1.30 6.24 -12.09
C GLN A 11 1.34 7.05 -13.38
N LEU A 12 2.25 8.03 -13.49
CA LEU A 12 2.43 8.82 -14.72
C LEU A 12 2.81 7.96 -15.94
N PRO A 13 3.86 7.12 -15.92
CA PRO A 13 4.18 6.25 -17.04
C PRO A 13 3.10 5.20 -17.30
N ASN A 14 2.43 4.66 -16.26
CA ASN A 14 1.29 3.74 -16.45
C ASN A 14 0.14 4.43 -17.20
N THR A 15 -0.18 5.67 -16.82
CA THR A 15 -1.19 6.50 -17.49
C THR A 15 -0.79 6.81 -18.93
N ALA A 16 0.47 7.16 -19.19
CA ALA A 16 0.94 7.41 -20.55
C ALA A 16 0.78 6.17 -21.45
N VAL A 17 1.10 4.98 -20.94
CA VAL A 17 0.89 3.71 -21.66
C VAL A 17 -0.61 3.46 -21.90
N ALA A 18 -1.45 3.65 -20.88
CA ALA A 18 -2.89 3.45 -21.01
C ALA A 18 -3.51 4.38 -22.06
N VAL A 19 -3.14 5.66 -22.05
CA VAL A 19 -3.57 6.65 -23.04
C VAL A 19 -3.13 6.24 -24.45
N ALA A 20 -1.86 5.88 -24.64
CA ALA A 20 -1.34 5.44 -25.93
C ALA A 20 -2.07 4.19 -26.47
N VAL A 21 -2.43 3.25 -25.59
CA VAL A 21 -3.23 2.06 -25.95
C VAL A 21 -4.62 2.47 -26.40
N VAL A 22 -5.32 3.35 -25.67
CA VAL A 22 -6.66 3.82 -26.02
C VAL A 22 -6.64 4.54 -27.38
N GLU A 23 -5.66 5.41 -27.61
CA GLU A 23 -5.49 6.10 -28.89
C GLU A 23 -5.25 5.12 -30.06
N LEU A 24 -4.47 4.06 -29.82
CA LEU A 24 -4.23 3.03 -30.84
C LEU A 24 -5.50 2.22 -31.13
N LEU A 25 -6.28 1.90 -30.11
CA LEU A 25 -7.56 1.20 -30.26
C LEU A 25 -8.59 2.06 -31.00
N ALA A 26 -8.61 3.38 -30.75
CA ALA A 26 -9.42 4.34 -31.51
C ALA A 26 -9.12 4.27 -33.01
N ARG A 27 -7.83 4.22 -33.38
CA ARG A 27 -7.39 4.02 -34.78
C ARG A 27 -7.75 2.64 -35.36
N ARG A 28 -8.15 1.67 -34.52
CA ARG A 28 -8.53 0.30 -34.92
C ARG A 28 -10.04 0.04 -34.86
N GLY A 29 -10.84 1.10 -34.75
CA GLY A 29 -12.30 0.99 -34.79
C GLY A 29 -12.98 0.84 -33.44
N PHE A 30 -12.29 1.12 -32.33
CA PHE A 30 -12.86 1.24 -30.99
C PHE A 30 -12.92 2.72 -30.59
N PRO A 31 -13.98 3.47 -30.93
CA PRO A 31 -13.99 4.92 -30.82
C PRO A 31 -13.73 5.37 -29.38
N ALA A 32 -12.78 6.28 -29.22
CA ALA A 32 -12.53 7.00 -27.97
C ALA A 32 -12.12 8.42 -28.33
N THR A 33 -12.78 9.40 -27.72
CA THR A 33 -12.47 10.82 -27.84
C THR A 33 -11.46 11.23 -26.77
N GLU A 34 -10.84 12.40 -26.96
CA GLU A 34 -10.04 13.02 -25.90
C GLU A 34 -10.86 13.26 -24.62
N GLY A 35 -12.16 13.56 -24.76
CA GLY A 35 -13.10 13.69 -23.65
C GLY A 35 -13.23 12.40 -22.84
N ASP A 36 -13.36 11.25 -23.52
CA ASP A 36 -13.46 9.94 -22.88
C ASP A 36 -12.17 9.59 -22.11
N ILE A 37 -11.01 9.91 -22.68
CA ILE A 37 -9.70 9.72 -22.01
C ILE A 37 -9.63 10.58 -20.75
N ARG A 38 -9.98 11.88 -20.85
CA ARG A 38 -9.98 12.81 -19.71
C ARG A 38 -10.89 12.33 -18.59
N GLU A 39 -12.12 11.92 -18.94
CA GLU A 39 -13.09 11.42 -17.96
C GLU A 39 -12.60 10.10 -17.32
N GLY A 40 -12.10 9.16 -18.14
CA GLY A 40 -11.58 7.88 -17.66
C GLY A 40 -10.43 8.04 -16.68
N LEU A 41 -9.47 8.94 -16.97
CA LEU A 41 -8.37 9.24 -16.06
C LEU A 41 -8.87 9.89 -14.77
N ALA A 42 -9.78 10.87 -14.86
CA ALA A 42 -10.31 11.57 -13.69
C ALA A 42 -11.10 10.65 -12.74
N ARG A 43 -11.71 9.58 -13.28
CA ARG A 43 -12.50 8.59 -12.52
C ARG A 43 -11.70 7.35 -12.12
N THR A 44 -10.42 7.27 -12.47
CA THR A 44 -9.61 6.09 -12.20
C THR A 44 -9.44 5.87 -10.69
N VAL A 45 -9.78 4.67 -10.22
CA VAL A 45 -9.52 4.22 -8.85
C VAL A 45 -8.66 2.98 -8.93
N TRP A 46 -7.55 2.96 -8.20
CA TRP A 46 -6.69 1.78 -8.09
C TRP A 46 -6.54 1.38 -6.62
N PRO A 47 -7.36 0.42 -6.15
CA PRO A 47 -7.27 -0.07 -4.78
C PRO A 47 -5.86 -0.53 -4.42
N ALA A 48 -5.40 -0.18 -3.22
CA ALA A 48 -4.11 -0.58 -2.65
C ALA A 48 -2.89 -0.22 -3.53
N ARG A 49 -2.91 0.96 -4.15
CA ARG A 49 -1.76 1.60 -4.81
C ARG A 49 -1.59 3.01 -4.26
N LEU A 50 -0.82 3.13 -3.19
CA LEU A 50 -0.73 4.35 -2.38
C LEU A 50 -2.12 4.93 -2.04
N GLU A 51 -3.06 4.04 -1.71
CA GLU A 51 -4.42 4.41 -1.33
C GLU A 51 -4.42 4.93 0.11
N LEU A 52 -4.69 6.22 0.28
CA LEU A 52 -4.80 6.85 1.59
C LEU A 52 -6.23 6.71 2.12
N VAL A 53 -6.37 6.14 3.32
CA VAL A 53 -7.60 6.10 4.10
C VAL A 53 -7.44 7.02 5.30
N PRO A 54 -8.05 8.23 5.27
CA PRO A 54 -7.96 9.18 6.38
C PRO A 54 -8.59 8.63 7.65
N GLY A 55 -8.02 8.97 8.81
CA GLY A 55 -8.54 8.54 10.10
C GLY A 55 -7.67 8.96 11.27
N ALA A 56 -7.80 8.26 12.40
CA ALA A 56 -6.95 8.46 13.58
C ALA A 56 -6.37 7.12 14.04
N PRO A 57 -5.21 6.66 13.51
CA PRO A 57 -4.36 7.29 12.49
C PRO A 57 -4.87 7.16 11.05
N ASP A 58 -4.23 7.92 10.14
CA ASP A 58 -4.26 7.67 8.70
C ASP A 58 -3.65 6.30 8.35
N LEU A 59 -4.18 5.65 7.32
CA LEU A 59 -3.55 4.47 6.72
C LEU A 59 -3.23 4.67 5.26
N LEU A 60 -2.00 4.33 4.88
CA LEU A 60 -1.56 4.26 3.49
C LEU A 60 -1.44 2.79 3.08
N LEU A 61 -2.25 2.35 2.12
CA LEU A 61 -2.28 0.98 1.63
C LEU A 61 -1.53 0.87 0.30
N ASP A 62 -0.50 0.03 0.24
CA ASP A 62 0.27 -0.20 -0.98
C ASP A 62 0.81 -1.63 -1.09
N ILE A 63 0.85 -2.21 -2.29
CA ILE A 63 1.28 -3.60 -2.52
C ILE A 63 2.73 -3.66 -3.01
N ALA A 64 3.63 -2.93 -2.35
CA ALA A 64 5.06 -3.14 -2.48
C ALA A 64 5.44 -4.52 -1.92
N HIS A 65 5.81 -5.44 -2.81
CA HIS A 65 6.14 -6.83 -2.48
C HIS A 65 7.47 -7.31 -3.10
N ASN A 66 8.24 -6.36 -3.65
CA ASN A 66 9.57 -6.56 -4.20
C ASN A 66 10.40 -5.29 -4.02
N HIS A 67 11.71 -5.37 -4.28
CA HIS A 67 12.61 -4.25 -4.01
C HIS A 67 12.24 -2.99 -4.80
N ALA A 68 11.88 -3.14 -6.08
CA ALA A 68 11.46 -2.02 -6.92
C ALA A 68 10.21 -1.32 -6.37
N GLY A 69 9.23 -2.08 -5.86
CA GLY A 69 8.04 -1.56 -5.20
C GLY A 69 8.39 -0.79 -3.93
N ALA A 70 9.26 -1.35 -3.09
CA ALA A 70 9.72 -0.71 -1.86
C ALA A 70 10.42 0.64 -2.12
N LEU A 71 11.31 0.71 -3.12
CA LEU A 71 11.93 1.97 -3.53
C LEU A 71 10.89 3.04 -3.92
N SER A 72 9.83 2.63 -4.60
CA SER A 72 8.76 3.56 -5.02
C SER A 72 7.90 4.00 -3.86
N LEU A 73 7.57 3.09 -2.95
CA LEU A 73 6.84 3.40 -1.72
C LEU A 73 7.65 4.35 -0.85
N LYS A 74 8.95 4.10 -0.64
CA LYS A 74 9.84 5.01 0.10
C LYS A 74 9.88 6.40 -0.52
N LYS A 75 10.04 6.48 -1.85
CA LYS A 75 10.00 7.77 -2.55
C LYS A 75 8.66 8.48 -2.33
N ALA A 76 7.54 7.78 -2.46
CA ALA A 76 6.21 8.35 -2.21
C ALA A 76 6.04 8.84 -0.77
N LEU A 77 6.57 8.10 0.22
CA LEU A 77 6.57 8.54 1.61
C LEU A 77 7.37 9.84 1.79
N ALA A 78 8.52 9.96 1.15
CA ALA A 78 9.32 11.18 1.20
C ALA A 78 8.63 12.37 0.50
N ASP A 79 7.98 12.13 -0.65
CA ASP A 79 7.33 13.18 -1.44
C ASP A 79 6.03 13.69 -0.78
N TYR A 80 5.19 12.78 -0.27
CA TYR A 80 3.82 13.12 0.19
C TYR A 80 3.66 13.20 1.70
N PHE A 81 4.56 12.58 2.47
CA PHE A 81 4.52 12.55 3.93
C PHE A 81 5.85 12.99 4.56
N PRO A 82 6.42 14.14 4.14
CA PRO A 82 7.75 14.55 4.56
C PRO A 82 7.83 14.71 6.08
N GLY A 83 8.91 14.18 6.68
CA GLY A 83 9.15 14.25 8.13
C GLY A 83 8.31 13.30 8.98
N ARG A 84 7.32 12.59 8.41
CA ARG A 84 6.54 11.59 9.15
C ARG A 84 7.27 10.25 9.16
N ARG A 85 7.45 9.66 10.34
CA ARG A 85 7.94 8.28 10.51
C ARG A 85 6.77 7.34 10.74
N PRO A 86 6.32 6.56 9.74
CA PRO A 86 5.15 5.71 9.88
C PRO A 86 5.43 4.50 10.78
N VAL A 87 4.36 3.88 11.27
CA VAL A 87 4.41 2.47 11.67
C VAL A 87 4.23 1.61 10.42
N LEU A 88 5.18 0.75 10.14
CA LEU A 88 5.14 -0.16 8.98
C LEU A 88 4.45 -1.47 9.39
N LEU A 89 3.24 -1.70 8.93
CA LEU A 89 2.55 -2.98 9.04
C LEU A 89 2.82 -3.80 7.78
N ILE A 90 3.53 -4.92 7.90
CA ILE A 90 4.02 -5.68 6.74
C ILE A 90 3.81 -7.19 6.88
N GLY A 91 3.33 -7.80 5.80
CA GLY A 91 3.23 -9.26 5.68
C GLY A 91 3.59 -9.70 4.26
N MET A 92 4.62 -10.52 4.14
CA MET A 92 5.20 -10.96 2.87
C MET A 92 5.08 -12.47 2.66
N LEU A 93 5.17 -12.89 1.39
CA LEU A 93 5.24 -14.30 1.01
C LEU A 93 6.71 -14.74 0.93
N ASP A 94 7.00 -16.01 1.19
CA ASP A 94 8.37 -16.56 1.24
C ASP A 94 9.10 -16.50 -0.13
N ASP A 95 8.35 -16.42 -1.23
CA ASP A 95 8.87 -16.39 -2.60
C ASP A 95 9.34 -14.99 -3.04
N LYS A 96 9.38 -14.01 -2.14
CA LYS A 96 9.69 -12.60 -2.43
C LYS A 96 11.03 -12.16 -1.85
N GLU A 97 11.55 -11.07 -2.41
CA GLU A 97 12.72 -10.33 -1.90
C GLU A 97 12.39 -9.56 -0.61
N TRP A 98 11.86 -10.26 0.40
CA TRP A 98 11.35 -9.64 1.61
C TRP A 98 12.44 -8.94 2.41
N ASP A 99 13.66 -9.46 2.37
CA ASP A 99 14.86 -8.89 2.97
C ASP A 99 15.13 -7.49 2.41
N LYS A 100 15.15 -7.35 1.07
CA LYS A 100 15.36 -6.07 0.40
C LYS A 100 14.20 -5.09 0.64
N VAL A 101 12.97 -5.58 0.74
CA VAL A 101 11.81 -4.72 1.06
C VAL A 101 11.93 -4.14 2.47
N ILE A 102 12.31 -4.97 3.45
CA ILE A 102 12.53 -4.51 4.82
C ILE A 102 13.72 -3.56 4.90
N ASP A 103 14.85 -3.90 4.27
CA ASP A 103 16.06 -3.06 4.24
C ASP A 103 15.75 -1.66 3.70
N GLU A 104 14.84 -1.54 2.74
CA GLU A 104 14.48 -0.27 2.13
C GLU A 104 13.50 0.56 2.97
N LEU A 105 12.51 -0.10 3.62
CA LEU A 105 11.38 0.57 4.28
C LEU A 105 11.55 0.73 5.80
N ALA A 106 12.05 -0.30 6.49
CA ALA A 106 12.13 -0.31 7.95
C ALA A 106 12.98 0.82 8.54
N PRO A 107 14.12 1.25 7.94
CA PRO A 107 14.90 2.37 8.48
C PRO A 107 14.14 3.69 8.62
N ALA A 108 13.14 3.92 7.77
CA ALA A 108 12.33 5.14 7.80
C ALA A 108 11.12 5.04 8.76
N ALA A 109 10.75 3.83 9.19
CA ALA A 109 9.64 3.59 10.10
C ALA A 109 10.03 3.90 11.55
N GLN A 110 9.07 4.30 12.38
CA GLN A 110 9.28 4.41 13.83
C GLN A 110 9.16 3.07 14.55
N ALA A 111 8.36 2.16 14.01
CA ALA A 111 8.20 0.79 14.46
C ALA A 111 7.70 -0.07 13.29
N VAL A 112 7.98 -1.37 13.36
CA VAL A 112 7.47 -2.37 12.41
C VAL A 112 6.52 -3.33 13.12
N VAL A 113 5.39 -3.62 12.51
CA VAL A 113 4.51 -4.71 12.91
C VAL A 113 4.52 -5.73 11.78
N VAL A 114 5.09 -6.91 12.06
CA VAL A 114 5.08 -8.03 11.14
C VAL A 114 3.82 -8.87 11.38
N THR A 115 3.17 -9.27 10.30
CA THR A 115 2.01 -10.17 10.35
C THR A 115 2.09 -11.26 9.30
N ARG A 116 1.26 -12.29 9.46
CA ARG A 116 1.21 -13.43 8.56
C ARG A 116 0.11 -13.22 7.51
N PRO A 117 0.45 -13.14 6.20
CA PRO A 117 -0.56 -13.16 5.16
C PRO A 117 -1.37 -14.46 5.20
N VAL A 118 -2.68 -14.42 4.97
CA VAL A 118 -3.52 -15.62 4.85
C VAL A 118 -3.24 -16.31 3.51
N SER A 119 -2.17 -17.10 3.48
CA SER A 119 -1.71 -17.84 2.30
C SER A 119 -0.90 -19.05 2.73
N HIS A 120 -1.01 -20.15 1.98
CA HIS A 120 -0.10 -21.30 2.13
C HIS A 120 1.35 -20.96 1.78
N ARG A 121 1.58 -19.83 1.10
CA ARG A 121 2.91 -19.28 0.77
C ARG A 121 3.37 -18.18 1.73
N ALA A 122 2.67 -18.00 2.85
CA ALA A 122 3.05 -17.01 3.85
C ALA A 122 4.50 -17.27 4.27
N ALA A 123 5.27 -16.19 4.37
CA ALA A 123 6.65 -16.33 4.74
C ALA A 123 6.82 -16.97 6.12
N ARG A 124 8.03 -17.47 6.42
CA ARG A 124 8.52 -17.59 7.79
C ARG A 124 8.56 -16.19 8.42
N TRP A 125 7.41 -15.70 8.86
CA TRP A 125 7.19 -14.33 9.35
C TRP A 125 7.99 -14.04 10.62
N ASP A 126 8.42 -15.08 11.34
CA ASP A 126 9.47 -15.04 12.37
C ASP A 126 10.78 -14.46 11.84
N ARG A 127 11.26 -14.93 10.68
CA ARG A 127 12.49 -14.41 10.04
C ARG A 127 12.33 -12.96 9.59
N LEU A 128 11.16 -12.61 9.08
CA LEU A 128 10.85 -11.24 8.68
C LEU A 128 10.93 -10.30 9.89
N ALA A 129 10.37 -10.71 11.03
CA ALA A 129 10.43 -9.96 12.27
C ALA A 129 11.86 -9.86 12.82
N ASP A 130 12.62 -10.96 12.83
CA ASP A 130 14.04 -10.95 13.24
C ASP A 130 14.88 -9.99 12.41
N HIS A 131 14.66 -9.97 11.09
CA HIS A 131 15.35 -9.06 10.20
C HIS A 131 14.95 -7.61 10.43
N ALA A 132 13.65 -7.34 10.62
CA ALA A 132 13.14 -5.99 10.90
C ALA A 132 13.64 -5.43 12.24
N ARG A 133 13.83 -6.26 13.27
CA ARG A 133 14.38 -5.86 14.60
C ARG A 133 15.75 -5.18 14.52
N ARG A 134 16.52 -5.45 13.47
CA ARG A 134 17.82 -4.80 13.24
C ARG A 134 17.71 -3.29 13.00
N PHE A 135 16.54 -2.80 12.60
CA PHE A 135 16.32 -1.41 12.23
C PHE A 135 15.58 -0.59 13.30
N GLY A 136 15.04 -1.25 14.32
CA GLY A 136 14.32 -0.58 15.40
C GLY A 136 13.25 -1.47 16.07
N PRO A 137 12.31 -0.86 16.82
CA PRO A 137 11.22 -1.58 17.46
C PRO A 137 10.41 -2.39 16.44
N CYS A 138 10.25 -3.69 16.71
CA CYS A 138 9.47 -4.57 15.87
C CYS A 138 8.64 -5.54 16.71
N GLU A 139 7.37 -5.65 16.36
CA GLU A 139 6.43 -6.59 16.96
C GLU A 139 5.91 -7.55 15.92
N ALA A 140 5.56 -8.76 16.34
CA ALA A 140 5.05 -9.80 15.46
C ALA A 140 3.67 -10.22 15.98
N VAL A 141 2.64 -10.04 15.15
CA VAL A 141 1.25 -10.35 15.48
C VAL A 141 0.67 -11.17 14.34
N GLU A 142 0.31 -12.42 14.62
CA GLU A 142 -0.04 -13.38 13.58
C GLU A 142 -1.32 -12.99 12.83
N ASP A 143 -2.36 -12.57 13.56
CA ASP A 143 -3.63 -12.11 12.98
C ASP A 143 -3.51 -10.70 12.40
N ILE A 144 -4.03 -10.50 11.19
CA ILE A 144 -4.01 -9.21 10.49
C ILE A 144 -4.86 -8.17 11.22
N GLY A 145 -5.99 -8.55 11.81
CA GLY A 145 -6.84 -7.63 12.59
C GLY A 145 -6.09 -7.09 13.82
N GLY A 146 -5.51 -7.98 14.62
CA GLY A 146 -4.68 -7.63 15.77
C GLY A 146 -3.44 -6.84 15.38
N ALA A 147 -2.78 -7.20 14.27
CA ALA A 147 -1.62 -6.46 13.76
C ALA A 147 -2.00 -5.03 13.34
N LEU A 148 -3.17 -4.86 12.73
CA LEU A 148 -3.73 -3.55 12.38
C LEU A 148 -4.02 -2.70 13.62
N GLU A 149 -4.68 -3.26 14.64
CA GLU A 149 -4.89 -2.57 15.91
C GLU A 149 -3.58 -2.18 16.57
N ARG A 150 -2.59 -3.08 16.57
CA ARG A 150 -1.30 -2.81 17.17
C ARG A 150 -0.57 -1.69 16.44
N ALA A 151 -0.57 -1.73 15.11
CA ALA A 151 0.04 -0.69 14.29
C ALA A 151 -0.63 0.69 14.52
N ARG A 152 -1.96 0.72 14.64
CA ARG A 152 -2.70 1.95 15.00
C ARG A 152 -2.32 2.49 16.37
N ALA A 153 -2.25 1.62 17.37
CA ALA A 153 -1.88 1.99 18.73
C ALA A 153 -0.46 2.57 18.79
N LEU A 154 0.49 1.97 18.07
CA LEU A 154 1.88 2.45 17.97
C LEU A 154 1.99 3.78 17.21
N ALA A 155 1.14 4.00 16.20
CA ALA A 155 1.15 5.22 15.42
C ALA A 155 0.54 6.41 16.20
N GLY A 156 -0.45 6.14 17.04
CA GLY A 156 -1.22 7.18 17.72
C GLY A 156 -2.20 7.91 16.79
N PRO A 157 -3.07 8.78 17.32
CA PRO A 157 -4.18 9.37 16.56
C PRO A 157 -3.74 10.30 15.42
N SER A 158 -2.59 10.96 15.53
CA SER A 158 -2.00 11.80 14.47
C SER A 158 -0.95 11.05 13.62
N GLY A 159 -0.80 9.74 13.85
CA GLY A 159 0.20 8.89 13.21
C GLY A 159 -0.16 8.44 11.81
N LEU A 160 0.79 7.74 11.18
CA LEU A 160 0.62 7.10 9.86
C LEU A 160 0.91 5.63 10.02
N VAL A 161 0.00 4.79 9.53
CA VAL A 161 0.26 3.37 9.33
C VAL A 161 0.44 3.11 7.85
N VAL A 162 1.55 2.48 7.48
CA VAL A 162 1.76 2.00 6.10
C VAL A 162 1.51 0.50 6.10
N VAL A 163 0.54 0.04 5.33
CA VAL A 163 0.13 -1.37 5.21
C VAL A 163 0.64 -1.91 3.88
N THR A 164 1.58 -2.86 3.91
CA THR A 164 2.25 -3.34 2.69
C THR A 164 2.76 -4.78 2.74
N GLY A 165 3.45 -5.23 1.70
CA GLY A 165 4.20 -6.49 1.66
C GLY A 165 3.63 -7.55 0.70
N SER A 166 2.31 -7.73 0.63
CA SER A 166 1.69 -8.67 -0.31
C SER A 166 0.24 -8.31 -0.63
N LEU A 167 -0.23 -8.74 -1.80
CA LEU A 167 -1.62 -8.53 -2.22
C LEU A 167 -2.61 -9.12 -1.20
N TYR A 168 -2.33 -10.34 -0.70
CA TYR A 168 -3.20 -11.02 0.26
C TYR A 168 -3.34 -10.24 1.57
N MET A 169 -2.22 -9.79 2.13
CA MET A 169 -2.20 -9.02 3.36
C MET A 169 -2.92 -7.68 3.20
N VAL A 170 -2.62 -6.92 2.14
CA VAL A 170 -3.20 -5.59 1.95
C VAL A 170 -4.68 -5.69 1.59
N ALA A 171 -5.10 -6.68 0.81
CA ALA A 171 -6.51 -6.88 0.48
C ALA A 171 -7.35 -7.16 1.74
N GLN A 172 -6.87 -8.02 2.65
CA GLN A 172 -7.58 -8.33 3.88
C GLN A 172 -7.58 -7.15 4.86
N ALA A 173 -6.44 -6.48 5.05
CA ALA A 173 -6.37 -5.28 5.87
C ALA A 173 -7.30 -4.18 5.34
N ARG A 174 -7.33 -3.98 4.02
CA ARG A 174 -8.25 -3.05 3.36
C ARG A 174 -9.72 -3.40 3.61
N ALA A 175 -10.10 -4.66 3.51
CA ALA A 175 -11.46 -5.10 3.80
C ALA A 175 -11.87 -4.76 5.23
N LEU A 176 -11.01 -5.07 6.22
CA LEU A 176 -11.24 -4.74 7.64
C LEU A 176 -11.38 -3.24 7.87
N VAL A 177 -10.56 -2.43 7.21
CA VAL A 177 -10.61 -0.96 7.31
C VAL A 177 -11.92 -0.43 6.73
N LEU A 178 -12.30 -0.89 5.53
CA LEU A 178 -13.50 -0.39 4.85
C LEU A 178 -14.80 -0.88 5.50
N ASP A 179 -14.84 -2.08 6.04
CA ASP A 179 -16.03 -2.60 6.73
C ASP A 179 -16.33 -1.79 8.00
N ARG A 180 -15.31 -1.30 8.71
CA ARG A 180 -15.50 -0.41 9.86
C ARG A 180 -15.96 0.99 9.49
N LEU A 181 -15.74 1.44 8.25
CA LEU A 181 -16.21 2.73 7.76
C LEU A 181 -17.66 2.68 7.26
N ARG A 182 -18.23 1.48 7.13
CA ARG A 182 -19.66 1.35 6.84
C ARG A 182 -20.42 1.73 8.12
N PRO A 183 -21.37 2.67 8.07
CA PRO A 183 -22.25 2.90 9.21
C PRO A 183 -22.92 1.58 9.58
N ASP A 184 -23.06 1.30 10.88
CA ASP A 184 -23.74 0.11 11.39
C ASP A 184 -24.96 -0.18 10.52
N ARG A 185 -24.98 -1.33 9.86
CA ARG A 185 -26.22 -1.87 9.31
C ARG A 185 -27.02 -2.35 10.51
N GLY A 186 -27.59 -1.38 11.24
CA GLY A 186 -28.50 -1.62 12.33
C GLY A 186 -29.61 -2.53 11.83
N ASN A 187 -29.75 -3.65 12.54
CA ASN A 187 -30.83 -4.61 12.45
C ASN A 187 -32.15 -3.96 12.89
#